data_AF-A0A7V5DLM1-F1
#
_entry.id   AF-A0A7V5DLM1-F1
#
_cell.length_a   1.000
_cell.length_b   1.000
_cell.length_c   1.000
_cell.angle_alpha   90.00
_cell.angle_beta   90.00
_cell.angle_gamma   90.00
#
_symmetry.space_group_name_H-M   'P 1'
#
loop_
_entity.id
_entity.type
_entity.pdbx_description
1 polymer ?
#
loop_
_entity_poly.entity_id
_entity_poly.type
_entity_poly.pdbx_seq_one_letter_code
_entity_poly.pdbx_strand_id
1 'polypeptide(L)'
;MTKADKFIWAIAILQFIPTLMFPPAVLFSAKITVLILPVLLFGLLGWGLVRRRPWALTMSIFVQGFNVIIRVLMLLPRVVVAGKLDVAWLVSSILAIIVSIAFLLLLEKPEVQIAITA
;
A
#
# COMPACT_ATOMS: atom_id res chain seq x y z
N MET A 1 -3.79 -12.27 22.30
CA MET A 1 -3.59 -12.17 20.84
C MET A 1 -3.13 -13.51 20.31
N THR A 2 -3.96 -14.16 19.52
CA THR A 2 -3.61 -15.38 18.77
C THR A 2 -2.54 -15.05 17.71
N LYS A 3 -1.85 -16.06 17.15
CA LYS A 3 -0.90 -15.84 16.03
C LYS A 3 -1.56 -15.11 14.86
N ALA A 4 -2.84 -15.41 14.58
CA ALA A 4 -3.63 -14.75 13.54
C ALA A 4 -3.83 -13.25 13.82
N ASP A 5 -4.10 -12.87 15.08
CA ASP A 5 -4.28 -11.44 15.44
C ASP A 5 -3.00 -10.63 15.21
N LYS A 6 -1.84 -11.18 15.60
CA LYS A 6 -0.53 -10.53 15.34
C LYS A 6 -0.27 -10.36 13.84
N PHE A 7 -0.69 -11.33 13.03
CA PHE A 7 -0.53 -11.32 11.59
C PHE A 7 -1.43 -10.27 10.92
N ILE A 8 -2.69 -10.17 11.32
CA ILE A 8 -3.63 -9.15 10.84
C ILE A 8 -3.14 -7.75 11.20
N TRP A 9 -2.61 -7.55 12.41
CA TRP A 9 -2.01 -6.27 12.82
C TRP A 9 -0.78 -5.92 11.99
N ALA A 10 0.09 -6.89 11.69
CA ALA A 10 1.24 -6.67 10.82
C ALA A 10 0.79 -6.22 9.42
N ILE A 11 -0.22 -6.86 8.84
CA ILE A 11 -0.81 -6.48 7.54
C ILE A 11 -1.43 -5.07 7.61
N ALA A 12 -2.20 -4.76 8.66
CA ALA A 12 -2.83 -3.46 8.84
C ALA A 12 -1.82 -2.29 8.92
N ILE A 13 -0.60 -2.56 9.39
CA ILE A 13 0.51 -1.58 9.38
C ILE A 13 1.25 -1.60 8.05
N LEU A 14 1.48 -2.78 7.48
CA LEU A 14 2.23 -2.97 6.25
C LEU A 14 1.58 -2.27 5.05
N GLN A 15 0.25 -2.12 5.03
CA GLN A 15 -0.46 -1.45 3.94
C GLN A 15 -0.04 0.01 3.72
N PHE A 16 0.50 0.68 4.74
CA PHE A 16 0.98 2.06 4.65
C PHE A 16 2.34 2.17 3.96
N ILE A 17 3.15 1.11 4.01
CA ILE A 17 4.53 1.13 3.48
C ILE A 17 4.54 1.42 1.97
N PRO A 18 3.85 0.66 1.10
CA PRO A 18 3.92 0.89 -0.33
C PRO A 18 3.37 2.26 -0.75
N THR A 19 2.47 2.87 0.03
CA THR A 19 1.97 4.23 -0.23
C THR A 19 2.89 5.31 0.30
N LEU A 20 3.70 5.04 1.31
CA LEU A 20 4.71 5.99 1.81
C LEU A 20 6.03 5.92 1.04
N MET A 21 6.24 4.91 0.20
CA MET A 21 7.44 4.75 -0.65
C MET A 21 7.48 5.69 -1.86
N PHE A 22 7.20 6.98 -1.67
CA PHE A 22 7.47 8.01 -2.68
C PHE A 22 8.88 8.58 -2.47
N PRO A 23 9.51 9.16 -3.52
CA PRO A 23 10.79 9.83 -3.34
C PRO A 23 10.68 10.92 -2.25
N PRO A 24 11.71 11.09 -1.40
CA PRO A 24 11.67 12.04 -0.29
C PRO A 24 11.30 13.46 -0.75
N ALA A 25 11.81 13.89 -1.91
CA ALA A 25 11.51 15.19 -2.48
C ALA A 25 9.99 15.41 -2.71
N VAL A 26 9.28 14.37 -3.15
CA VAL A 26 7.83 14.44 -3.39
C VAL A 26 7.07 14.51 -2.07
N LEU A 27 7.48 13.71 -1.07
CA LEU A 27 6.88 13.73 0.26
C LEU A 27 7.07 15.07 0.98
N PHE A 28 8.25 15.68 0.89
CA PHE A 28 8.54 16.98 1.52
C PHE A 28 7.93 18.16 0.76
N SER A 29 7.71 18.03 -0.55
CA SER A 29 7.02 19.04 -1.37
C SER A 29 5.48 18.98 -1.25
N ALA A 30 4.94 17.86 -0.77
CA ALA A 30 3.51 17.65 -0.67
C ALA A 30 2.91 18.49 0.47
N LYS A 31 1.78 19.15 0.20
CA LYS A 31 1.01 19.81 1.26
C LYS A 31 0.51 18.74 2.23
N ILE A 32 0.58 19.04 3.54
CA ILE A 32 0.15 18.13 4.61
C ILE A 32 -1.28 17.61 4.39
N THR A 33 -2.14 18.42 3.77
CA THR A 33 -3.52 18.07 3.41
C THR A 33 -3.63 16.89 2.45
N VAL A 34 -2.66 16.71 1.55
CA VAL A 34 -2.61 15.57 0.63
C VAL A 34 -2.25 14.27 1.35
N LEU A 35 -1.49 14.35 2.45
CA LEU A 35 -1.10 13.19 3.26
C LEU A 35 -2.20 12.71 4.21
N ILE A 36 -3.10 13.60 4.63
CA ILE A 36 -4.20 13.28 5.56
C ILE A 36 -5.13 12.23 4.95
N LEU A 37 -5.49 12.38 3.67
CA LEU A 37 -6.49 11.51 3.03
C LEU A 37 -6.02 10.05 2.92
N PRO A 38 -4.80 9.72 2.43
CA PRO A 38 -4.26 8.37 2.49
C PRO A 38 -4.19 7.82 3.91
N VAL A 39 -3.72 8.62 4.88
CA VAL A 39 -3.59 8.18 6.27
C VAL A 39 -4.95 7.77 6.85
N LEU A 40 -6.00 8.57 6.62
CA LEU A 40 -7.35 8.24 7.06
C LEU A 40 -7.90 7.00 6.35
N LEU A 41 -7.71 6.89 5.03
CA LEU A 41 -8.18 5.74 4.25
C LEU A 41 -7.54 4.44 4.74
N PHE A 42 -6.21 4.38 4.82
CA PHE A 42 -5.50 3.19 5.32
C PHE A 42 -5.77 2.95 6.81
N GLY A 43 -5.97 3.99 7.61
CA GLY A 43 -6.40 3.86 9.00
C GLY A 43 -7.75 3.15 9.13
N LEU A 44 -8.73 3.56 8.31
CA LEU A 44 -10.05 2.94 8.25
C LEU A 44 -9.98 1.47 7.77
N LEU A 45 -9.17 1.20 6.75
CA LEU A 45 -8.97 -0.17 6.25
C LEU A 45 -8.27 -1.05 7.27
N GLY A 46 -7.23 -0.54 7.94
CA GLY A 46 -6.50 -1.25 8.98
C GLY A 46 -7.39 -1.58 10.17
N TRP A 47 -8.21 -0.62 10.61
CA TRP A 47 -9.22 -0.84 11.63
C TRP A 47 -10.25 -1.90 11.21
N GLY A 48 -10.70 -1.86 9.96
CA GLY A 48 -11.63 -2.84 9.40
C GLY A 48 -11.05 -4.26 9.35
N LEU A 49 -9.76 -4.38 8.98
CA LEU A 49 -9.01 -5.65 9.00
C LEU A 49 -8.87 -6.20 10.42
N VAL A 50 -8.50 -5.36 11.39
CA VAL A 50 -8.41 -5.76 12.81
C VAL A 50 -9.77 -6.20 13.37
N ARG A 51 -10.85 -5.59 12.91
CA ARG A 51 -12.23 -6.01 13.23
C ARG A 51 -12.75 -7.17 12.38
N ARG A 52 -11.88 -7.81 11.58
CA ARG A 52 -12.20 -8.98 10.74
C ARG A 52 -13.39 -8.73 9.83
N ARG A 53 -13.49 -7.52 9.26
CA ARG A 53 -14.59 -7.17 8.36
C ARG A 53 -14.23 -7.57 6.93
N PRO A 54 -15.09 -8.34 6.23
CA PRO A 54 -14.80 -8.78 4.87
C PRO A 54 -14.69 -7.63 3.87
N TRP A 55 -15.48 -6.55 4.05
CA TRP A 55 -15.39 -5.36 3.20
C TRP A 55 -14.00 -4.69 3.27
N ALA A 56 -13.34 -4.74 4.43
CA ALA A 56 -12.03 -4.11 4.61
C ALA A 56 -10.94 -4.89 3.86
N LEU A 57 -11.06 -6.21 3.80
CA LEU A 57 -10.18 -7.05 3.00
C LEU A 57 -10.33 -6.75 1.50
N THR A 58 -11.56 -6.74 0.99
CA THR A 58 -11.82 -6.42 -0.43
C THR A 58 -11.32 -5.03 -0.80
N MET A 59 -11.58 -4.02 0.04
CA MET A 59 -11.12 -2.65 -0.20
C MET A 59 -9.60 -2.53 -0.11
N SER A 60 -8.95 -3.26 0.81
CA SER A 60 -7.48 -3.27 0.90
C SER A 60 -6.85 -3.88 -0.35
N ILE A 61 -7.40 -4.98 -0.87
CA ILE A 61 -6.97 -5.58 -2.15
C ILE A 61 -7.13 -4.56 -3.29
N PHE A 62 -8.31 -3.92 -3.38
CA PHE A 62 -8.59 -2.94 -4.42
C PHE A 62 -7.63 -1.75 -4.38
N VAL A 63 -7.45 -1.12 -3.22
CA VAL A 63 -6.58 0.05 -3.07
C VAL A 63 -5.12 -0.28 -3.39
N GLN A 64 -4.65 -1.47 -3.00
CA GLN A 64 -3.27 -1.87 -3.26
C GLN A 64 -3.05 -2.26 -4.73
N GLY A 65 -4.00 -2.96 -5.35
CA GLY A 65 -3.99 -3.19 -6.80
C GLY A 65 -4.00 -1.87 -7.58
N PHE A 66 -4.82 -0.90 -7.16
CA PHE A 66 -4.87 0.42 -7.76
C PHE A 66 -3.56 1.21 -7.59
N ASN A 67 -2.92 1.13 -6.42
CA ASN A 67 -1.61 1.74 -6.18
C ASN A 67 -0.53 1.20 -7.13
N VAL A 68 -0.53 -0.12 -7.41
CA VAL A 68 0.36 -0.72 -8.42
C VAL A 68 0.10 -0.13 -9.80
N ILE A 69 -1.18 -0.06 -10.21
CA ILE A 69 -1.56 0.50 -11.52
C ILE A 69 -1.10 1.95 -11.63
N ILE A 70 -1.38 2.79 -10.63
CA ILE A 70 -0.96 4.20 -10.62
C ILE A 70 0.57 4.30 -10.73
N ARG A 71 1.34 3.48 -9.99
CA ARG A 71 2.80 3.50 -10.07
C ARG A 71 3.31 3.11 -11.45
N VAL A 72 2.73 2.07 -12.06
CA VAL A 72 3.08 1.65 -13.42
C VAL A 72 2.78 2.77 -14.42
N LEU A 73 1.60 3.40 -14.32
CA LEU A 73 1.21 4.53 -15.17
C LEU A 73 2.12 5.76 -14.99
N MET A 74 2.57 6.03 -13.76
CA MET A 74 3.47 7.16 -13.47
C MET A 74 4.95 6.86 -13.72
N LEU A 75 5.35 5.59 -13.84
CA LEU A 75 6.75 5.20 -14.02
C LEU A 75 7.30 5.71 -15.34
N LEU A 76 6.61 5.47 -16.46
CA LEU A 76 7.06 5.89 -17.79
C LEU A 76 7.19 7.42 -17.95
N PRO A 77 6.19 8.26 -17.61
CA PRO A 77 6.28 9.70 -17.82
C PRO A 77 7.25 10.42 -16.87
N ARG A 78 7.64 9.81 -15.74
CA ARG A 78 8.56 10.42 -14.76
C ARG A 78 9.98 9.83 -14.79
N VAL A 79 10.21 8.72 -15.47
CA VAL A 79 11.55 8.13 -15.58
C VAL A 79 12.50 9.00 -16.39
N VAL A 80 12.01 9.73 -17.39
CA VAL A 80 12.81 10.68 -18.17
C VAL A 80 12.24 12.08 -18.00
N VAL A 81 12.84 12.87 -17.11
CA VAL A 81 12.51 14.28 -16.94
C VAL A 81 13.67 15.10 -17.48
N ALA A 82 13.41 15.91 -18.51
CA ALA A 82 14.41 16.80 -19.13
C ALA A 82 15.72 16.09 -19.55
N GLY A 83 15.61 14.86 -20.09
CA GLY A 83 16.76 14.08 -20.56
C GLY A 83 17.62 13.44 -19.45
N LYS A 84 17.23 13.58 -18.18
CA LYS A 84 17.88 12.91 -17.05
C LYS A 84 16.98 11.79 -16.53
N LEU A 85 17.60 10.65 -16.27
CA LEU A 85 16.91 9.49 -15.70
C LEU A 85 16.76 9.69 -14.19
N ASP A 86 15.52 9.79 -13.71
CA ASP A 86 15.25 9.89 -12.27
C ASP A 86 15.33 8.49 -11.63
N VAL A 87 16.56 8.08 -11.34
CA VAL A 87 16.88 6.79 -10.72
C VAL A 87 16.17 6.64 -9.36
N ALA A 88 15.97 7.74 -8.62
CA ALA A 88 15.28 7.71 -7.33
C ALA A 88 13.78 7.41 -7.51
N TRP A 89 13.12 8.01 -8.50
CA TRP A 89 11.74 7.68 -8.86
C TRP A 89 11.60 6.23 -9.34
N LEU A 90 12.53 5.76 -10.17
CA LEU A 90 12.50 4.39 -10.70
C LEU A 90 12.62 3.35 -9.59
N VAL A 91 13.63 3.47 -8.72
CA VAL A 91 13.89 2.51 -7.64
C VAL A 91 12.73 2.52 -6.63
N SER A 92 12.26 3.70 -6.22
CA SER A 92 11.12 3.80 -5.28
C SER A 92 9.83 3.22 -5.87
N SER A 93 9.59 3.42 -7.17
CA SER A 93 8.45 2.84 -7.88
C SER A 93 8.50 1.32 -7.94
N ILE A 94 9.63 0.75 -8.34
CA ILE A 94 9.82 -0.70 -8.41
C ILE A 94 9.67 -1.33 -7.03
N LEU A 95 10.34 -0.79 -6.01
CA LEU A 95 10.27 -1.34 -4.66
C LEU A 95 8.84 -1.34 -4.11
N ALA A 96 8.10 -0.26 -4.32
CA ALA A 96 6.72 -0.21 -3.85
C ALA A 96 5.77 -1.11 -4.64
N ILE A 97 6.03 -1.33 -5.93
CA ILE A 97 5.29 -2.33 -6.72
C ILE A 97 5.53 -3.72 -6.12
N ILE A 98 6.78 -4.08 -5.87
CA ILE A 98 7.14 -5.37 -5.25
C ILE A 98 6.46 -5.51 -3.88
N VAL A 99 6.53 -4.48 -3.04
CA VAL A 99 5.89 -4.50 -1.70
C VAL A 99 4.36 -4.60 -1.82
N SER A 100 3.74 -3.90 -2.78
CA SER A 100 2.29 -3.98 -3.00
C SER A 100 1.87 -5.36 -3.49
N ILE A 101 2.63 -5.99 -4.38
CA ILE A 101 2.37 -7.36 -4.85
C ILE A 101 2.54 -8.35 -3.70
N ALA A 102 3.62 -8.23 -2.92
CA ALA A 102 3.83 -9.06 -1.74
C ALA A 102 2.67 -8.92 -0.74
N PHE A 103 2.15 -7.70 -0.55
CA PHE A 103 0.99 -7.45 0.28
C PHE A 103 -0.28 -8.15 -0.22
N LEU A 104 -0.54 -8.11 -1.54
CA LEU A 104 -1.66 -8.82 -2.15
C LEU A 104 -1.55 -10.33 -1.92
N LEU A 105 -0.38 -10.92 -2.15
CA LEU A 105 -0.13 -12.34 -1.91
C LEU A 105 -0.30 -12.74 -0.44
N LEU A 106 0.01 -11.84 0.50
CA LEU A 106 -0.23 -12.07 1.93
C LEU A 106 -1.72 -12.04 2.29
N LEU A 107 -2.52 -11.16 1.66
CA LEU A 107 -3.96 -11.08 1.88
C LEU A 107 -4.73 -12.26 1.29
N GLU A 108 -4.22 -12.86 0.21
CA GLU A 108 -4.80 -14.06 -0.42
C GLU A 108 -4.53 -15.35 0.36
N LYS A 109 -3.67 -15.31 1.39
CA LYS A 109 -3.38 -16.52 2.19
C LYS A 109 -4.66 -17.07 2.84
N PRO A 110 -4.87 -18.41 2.81
CA PRO A 110 -6.03 -19.05 3.43
C PRO A 110 -6.18 -18.68 4.91
N GLU A 111 -5.07 -18.53 5.62
CA GLU A 111 -5.02 -18.14 7.04
C GLU A 111 -5.72 -16.79 7.29
N VAL A 112 -5.56 -15.82 6.38
CA VAL A 112 -6.15 -14.48 6.47
C VAL A 112 -7.62 -14.54 6.05
N GLN A 113 -7.92 -15.24 4.96
CA GLN A 113 -9.28 -15.42 4.46
C GLN A 113 -10.17 -16.11 5.49
N ILE A 114 -9.67 -17.19 6.10
CA ILE A 114 -10.38 -17.92 7.16
C ILE A 114 -10.52 -17.03 8.40
N ALA A 115 -9.47 -16.32 8.83
CA ALA A 115 -9.56 -15.46 10.01
C ALA A 115 -10.54 -14.28 9.87
N ILE A 116 -10.89 -13.88 8.65
CA ILE A 116 -11.82 -12.78 8.37
C ILE A 116 -13.23 -13.28 8.02
N THR A 117 -13.35 -14.47 7.44
CA THR A 117 -14.64 -15.04 6.98
C THR A 117 -15.26 -16.02 7.96
N ALA A 118 -14.47 -16.61 8.87
CA ALA A 118 -14.94 -17.48 9.95
C ALA A 118 -15.47 -16.68 11.14
#